data_AF-A0A0C9Z359-F1
#
_entry.id   AF-A0A0C9Z359-F1
#
_cell.length_a   1.000
_cell.length_b   1.000
_cell.length_c   1.000
_cell.angle_alpha   90.00
_cell.angle_beta   90.00
_cell.angle_gamma   90.00
#
_symmetry.space_group_name_H-M   'P 1'
#
loop_
_entity.id
_entity.type
_entity.pdbx_description
1 polymer ?
#
loop_
_entity_poly.entity_id
_entity_poly.type
_entity_poly.pdbx_seq_one_letter_code
_entity_poly.pdbx_strand_id
1 'polypeptide(L)' 'ALFSTHDIPRIWYNATDDTLWRTMSWTNYWEKSMWILPIHRPSPCGHWVMCTIDIALRRLFLFDSFAEERPWKQEIQVRL' A
#
# COMPACT_ATOMS: atom_id res chain seq x y z
N ALA A 1 7.88 7.83 -0.74
CA ALA A 1 7.40 7.94 0.65
C ALA A 1 7.00 6.57 1.17
N LEU A 2 7.17 6.30 2.46
CA LEU A 2 6.73 5.07 3.09
C LEU A 2 5.37 5.30 3.74
N PHE A 3 4.38 4.49 3.36
CA PHE A 3 3.07 4.50 3.99
C PHE A 3 3.11 3.60 5.21
N SER A 4 2.63 4.14 6.34
CA SER A 4 2.50 3.36 7.56
C SER A 4 1.47 2.26 7.38
N THR A 5 1.84 1.07 7.80
CA THR A 5 0.97 -0.11 7.82
C THR A 5 -0.20 0.03 8.79
N HIS A 6 -0.16 1.02 9.68
CA HIS A 6 -1.25 1.37 10.60
C HIS A 6 -2.24 2.35 9.99
N ASP A 7 -1.78 3.23 9.09
CA ASP A 7 -2.60 4.29 8.51
C ASP A 7 -3.41 3.81 7.30
N ILE A 8 -2.88 2.87 6.53
CA ILE A 8 -3.57 2.30 5.36
C ILE A 8 -4.82 1.48 5.75
N PRO A 9 -4.78 0.56 6.74
CA PRO A 9 -5.98 -0.16 7.16
C PRO A 9 -7.08 0.76 7.66
N ARG A 10 -6.73 1.94 8.20
CA ARG A 10 -7.73 2.92 8.64
C ARG A 10 -8.59 3.45 7.49
N ILE A 11 -8.08 3.44 6.25
CA ILE A 11 -8.87 3.75 5.04
C ILE A 11 -10.03 2.75 4.90
N TRP A 12 -9.78 1.47 5.18
CA TRP A 12 -10.81 0.42 5.14
C TRP A 12 -11.87 0.60 6.24
N TYR A 13 -11.53 1.31 7.32
CA TYR A 13 -12.45 1.67 8.40
C TYR A 13 -12.97 3.11 8.28
N ASN A 14 -13.00 3.65 7.06
CA ASN A 14 -13.61 4.94 6.74
C ASN A 14 -12.97 6.13 7.48
N ALA A 15 -11.65 6.08 7.71
CA ALA A 15 -10.91 7.22 8.26
C ALA A 15 -11.04 8.45 7.37
N THR A 16 -11.15 9.62 8.00
CA THR A 16 -11.24 10.89 7.29
C THR A 16 -9.91 11.28 6.66
N ASP A 17 -9.95 12.07 5.59
CA ASP A 17 -8.76 12.65 4.96
C ASP A 17 -7.90 13.42 5.98
N ASP A 18 -8.52 14.14 6.92
CA ASP A 18 -7.81 14.84 8.01
C ASP A 18 -7.01 13.88 8.91
N THR A 19 -7.57 12.70 9.17
CA THR A 19 -6.90 11.68 10.00
C THR A 19 -5.65 11.17 9.31
N LEU A 20 -5.75 10.88 8.00
CA LEU A 20 -4.63 10.43 7.17
C LEU A 20 -3.61 11.55 6.97
N TRP A 21 -4.08 12.77 6.73
CA TRP A 21 -3.22 13.94 6.57
C TRP A 21 -2.38 14.18 7.81
N ARG A 22 -2.98 14.13 9.01
CA ARG A 22 -2.26 14.34 10.26
C ARG A 22 -1.15 13.30 10.48
N THR A 23 -1.37 12.04 10.10
CA THR A 23 -0.38 10.97 10.32
C THR A 23 0.67 10.91 9.23
N MET A 24 0.38 11.40 8.03
CA MET A 24 1.23 11.18 6.85
C MET A 24 1.82 12.45 6.23
N SER A 25 1.31 13.63 6.57
CA SER A 25 1.75 14.90 5.96
C SER A 25 3.23 15.18 6.12
N TRP A 26 3.81 14.83 7.26
CA TRP A 26 5.24 15.00 7.51
C TRP A 26 6.14 14.23 6.52
N THR A 27 5.60 13.21 5.83
CA THR A 27 6.35 12.46 4.81
C THR A 27 6.41 13.16 3.46
N ASN A 28 5.61 14.22 3.26
CA ASN A 28 5.40 14.91 1.98
C ASN A 28 5.19 13.92 0.83
N TYR A 29 4.35 12.90 1.05
CA TYR A 29 4.21 11.78 0.12
C TYR A 29 3.74 12.24 -1.28
N TRP A 30 2.92 13.30 -1.35
CA TRP A 30 2.45 13.89 -2.60
C TRP A 30 3.57 14.44 -3.49
N GLU A 31 4.74 14.77 -2.94
CA GLU A 31 5.90 15.24 -3.72
C GLU A 31 6.78 14.10 -4.23
N LYS A 32 6.54 12.86 -3.77
CA LYS A 32 7.38 11.70 -4.13
C LYS A 32 6.78 10.98 -5.33
N SER A 33 7.61 10.76 -6.35
CA SER A 33 7.25 9.97 -7.53
C SER A 33 7.11 8.47 -7.23
N MET A 34 7.68 7.99 -6.13
CA MET A 34 7.65 6.60 -5.71
C MET A 34 7.13 6.45 -4.28
N TRP A 35 6.13 5.61 -4.10
CA TRP A 35 5.54 5.28 -2.81
C TRP A 35 5.80 3.81 -2.46
N ILE A 36 6.02 3.53 -1.18
CA ILE A 36 6.19 2.19 -0.65
C ILE A 36 5.01 1.94 0.28
N LEU A 37 4.29 0.87 0.01
CA LEU A 37 3.10 0.46 0.71
C LEU A 37 3.31 -0.96 1.24
N PRO A 38 3.59 -1.14 2.53
CA PRO A 38 3.63 -2.46 3.13
C PRO A 38 2.19 -2.92 3.41
N ILE A 39 1.91 -4.18 3.09
CA ILE A 39 0.57 -4.78 3.13
C ILE A 39 0.64 -5.99 4.07
N HIS A 40 -0.24 -6.01 5.07
CA HIS A 40 -0.35 -7.16 5.97
C HIS A 40 -1.27 -8.21 5.37
N ARG A 41 -0.80 -9.46 5.30
CA ARG A 41 -1.55 -10.65 4.89
C ARG A 41 -1.77 -11.54 6.11
N PRO A 42 -2.90 -11.43 6.82
CA PRO A 42 -3.07 -12.10 8.12
C PRO A 42 -3.19 -13.63 8.05
N SER A 43 -3.46 -14.23 6.89
CA SER A 43 -3.67 -15.68 6.72
C SER A 43 -2.68 -16.27 5.71
N PRO A 44 -2.15 -17.51 5.91
CA PRO A 44 -2.43 -18.45 7.01
C PRO A 44 -1.58 -18.25 8.28
N CYS A 45 -0.44 -17.58 8.20
CA CYS A 45 0.50 -17.42 9.33
C CYS A 45 0.90 -15.96 9.61
N GLY A 46 0.23 -14.98 8.99
CA GLY A 46 0.65 -13.59 9.04
C GLY A 46 1.91 -13.37 8.20
N HIS A 47 1.77 -12.66 7.09
CA HIS A 47 2.86 -12.39 6.16
C HIS A 47 2.85 -10.91 5.75
N TRP A 48 4.03 -10.33 5.55
CA TRP A 48 4.15 -8.96 5.06
C TRP A 48 4.67 -8.98 3.65
N VAL A 49 3.96 -8.25 2.80
CA VAL A 49 4.32 -8.04 1.40
C VAL A 49 4.46 -6.55 1.17
N MET A 50 5.21 -6.18 0.13
CA MET A 50 5.48 -4.78 -0.18
C MET A 50 4.99 -4.45 -1.58
N CYS A 51 4.26 -3.34 -1.70
CA CYS A 51 3.92 -2.75 -2.98
C CYS A 51 4.70 -1.45 -3.16
N THR A 52 5.40 -1.30 -4.27
CA THR A 52 5.98 -0.03 -4.69
C THR A 52 5.11 0.56 -5.79
N ILE A 53 4.66 1.80 -5.61
CA ILE A 53 3.83 2.53 -6.54
C ILE A 53 4.73 3.56 -7.22
N ASP A 54 4.93 3.42 -8.52
CA ASP A 54 5.53 4.45 -9.35
C ASP A 54 4.41 5.31 -9.94
N ILE A 55 4.29 6.54 -9.41
CA ILE A 55 3.24 7.48 -9.79
C ILE A 55 3.46 8.00 -11.20
N ALA A 56 4.71 8.24 -11.60
CA ALA A 56 5.04 8.77 -12.91
C ALA A 56 4.72 7.76 -14.02
N LEU A 57 5.06 6.49 -13.79
CA LEU A 57 4.81 5.40 -14.73
C LEU A 57 3.43 4.77 -14.58
N ARG A 58 2.66 5.14 -13.55
CA ARG A 58 1.38 4.51 -13.18
C ARG A 58 1.51 2.99 -13.05
N ARG A 59 2.57 2.54 -12.38
CA ARG A 59 2.90 1.11 -12.21
C ARG A 59 2.92 0.71 -10.75
N LEU A 60 2.51 -0.53 -10.51
CA LEU A 60 2.59 -1.20 -9.22
C LEU A 60 3.60 -2.34 -9.34
N PHE A 61 4.56 -2.37 -8.43
CA PHE A 61 5.52 -3.45 -8.27
C PHE A 61 5.21 -4.16 -6.96
N LEU A 62 4.84 -5.43 -7.06
CA LEU A 62 4.53 -6.26 -5.89
C LEU A 62 5.75 -7.12 -5.60
N PHE A 63 6.18 -7.10 -4.34
CA PHE A 63 7.27 -7.89 -3.82
C PHE A 63 6.76 -8.77 -2.68
N ASP A 64 6.94 -10.06 -2.86
CA ASP A 64 6.65 -11.10 -1.88
C ASP A 64 7.94 -11.87 -1.59
N SER A 65 8.43 -11.81 -0.35
CA SER A 65 9.67 -12.47 0.05
C SER A 65 9.55 -13.99 0.12
N PHE A 66 8.34 -14.54 0.16
CA PHE A 66 8.11 -15.98 0.05
C PHE A 66 8.05 -16.45 -1.41
N ALA A 67 8.19 -15.51 -2.36
CA ALA A 67 8.00 -15.75 -3.78
C ALA A 67 6.67 -16.50 -4.06
N GLU A 68 5.65 -16.25 -3.24
CA GLU A 68 4.37 -16.93 -3.38
C GLU A 68 3.72 -16.51 -4.70
N GLU A 69 3.61 -17.43 -5.65
CA GLU A 69 3.06 -17.19 -7.00
C GLU A 69 1.53 -17.01 -7.02
N ARG A 70 0.89 -16.68 -5.89
CA ARG A 70 -0.55 -16.43 -5.88
C ARG A 70 -0.87 -15.29 -6.86
N PRO A 71 -1.88 -15.45 -7.73
CA PRO A 71 -2.16 -14.46 -8.76
C PRO A 71 -2.78 -13.19 -8.15
N TRP A 72 -1.93 -12.23 -7.78
CA TRP A 72 -2.29 -10.87 -7.37
C TRP A 72 -3.27 -10.17 -8.32
N LYS A 73 -3.24 -10.54 -9.60
CA LYS A 73 -4.14 -10.02 -10.62
C LYS A 73 -5.63 -10.19 -10.27
N GLN A 74 -5.98 -11.22 -9.51
CA GLN A 74 -7.38 -11.46 -9.12
C GLN A 74 -7.83 -10.55 -7.97
N GLU A 75 -6.90 -9.97 -7.22
CA GLU A 75 -7.18 -9.12 -6.07
C GLU A 75 -7.18 -7.63 -6.42
N ILE A 76 -6.57 -7.26 -7.55
CA ILE A 76 -6.55 -5.89 -8.05
C ILE A 76 -7.85 -5.64 -8.82
N GLN A 77 -8.80 -4.95 -8.19
CA GLN A 77 -9.96 -4.41 -8.88
C GLN A 77 -9.64 -3.02 -9.43
N VAL A 78 -9.47 -2.92 -10.75
CA VAL A 78 -9.43 -1.62 -11.44
C VAL A 78 -10.87 -1.24 -11.75
N ARG A 79 -11.42 -0.25 -11.05
CA ARG A 79 -12.64 0.43 -11.52
C ARG A 79 -12.20 1.46 -12.55
N LEU A 80 -12.64 1.27 -13.79
CA LEU A 80 -12.50 2.24 -14.89
C LEU A 80 -13.45 3.42 -14.67
#